data_AF-A0A6G1J117-F1
#
_entry.id   AF-A0A6G1J117-F1
#
_cell.length_a   1.000
_cell.length_b   1.000
_cell.length_c   1.000
_cell.angle_alpha   90.00
_cell.angle_beta   90.00
_cell.angle_gamma   90.00
#
_symmetry.space_group_name_H-M   'P 1'
#
loop_
_entity.id
_entity.type
_entity.pdbx_description
1 polymer ?
#
loop_
_entity_poly.entity_id
_entity_poly.type
_entity_poly.pdbx_seq_one_letter_code
_entity_poly.pdbx_strand_id
1 'polypeptide(L)'
;MTLLNQPSQHTFMRNGTRTTIDLGFASPDLAKRVKRWRRCLELQTTQDNHLFIETVFNISAKKEHIVRRAWHRLDIEKLREVLRRELRELGLPDLKTKADIDKYVDALVRIPQQAQEDCVPPRSPGCPQT
;
A
#
# COMPACT_ATOMS: atom_id res chain seq x y z
N MET A 1 -10.50 15.58 11.78
CA MET A 1 -9.78 14.29 11.77
C MET A 1 -10.10 13.58 13.08
N THR A 2 -10.35 12.27 13.06
CA THR A 2 -10.80 11.50 14.22
C THR A 2 -9.74 10.44 14.56
N LEU A 3 -9.29 10.41 15.81
CA LEU A 3 -8.41 9.36 16.33
C LEU A 3 -9.21 8.06 16.49
N LEU A 4 -8.69 6.96 15.95
CA LEU A 4 -9.32 5.65 16.00
C LEU A 4 -8.85 4.81 17.19
N ASN A 5 -7.67 5.11 17.73
CA ASN A 5 -7.13 4.41 18.90
C ASN A 5 -8.08 4.53 20.10
N GLN A 6 -8.28 3.41 20.78
CA GLN A 6 -8.94 3.39 22.07
C GLN A 6 -7.95 3.81 23.17
N PRO A 7 -8.43 4.42 24.27
CA PRO A 7 -7.61 4.60 25.47
C PRO A 7 -6.94 3.28 25.88
N SER A 8 -5.66 3.36 26.25
CA SER A 8 -4.86 2.20 26.68
C SER A 8 -4.64 1.11 25.60
N GLN A 9 -4.89 1.44 24.33
CA GLN A 9 -4.52 0.58 23.22
C GLN A 9 -3.02 0.71 22.93
N HIS A 10 -2.24 -0.16 23.56
CA HIS A 10 -0.82 -0.31 23.24
C HIS A 10 -0.66 -0.90 21.83
N THR A 11 0.35 -0.45 21.11
CA THR A 11 0.67 -0.94 19.76
C THR A 11 2.09 -1.51 19.67
N PHE A 12 2.86 -1.35 20.75
CA PHE A 12 4.20 -1.90 20.87
C PHE A 12 4.42 -2.47 22.27
N MET A 13 5.14 -3.59 22.35
CA MET A 13 5.53 -4.25 23.58
C MET A 13 6.94 -4.83 23.44
N ARG A 14 7.85 -4.45 24.34
CA ARG A 14 9.19 -5.02 24.41
C ARG A 14 9.64 -5.09 25.86
N ASN A 15 10.19 -6.23 26.28
CA ASN A 15 10.71 -6.47 27.64
C ASN A 15 9.72 -6.07 28.76
N GLY A 16 8.43 -6.35 28.57
CA GLY A 16 7.37 -5.99 29.53
C GLY A 16 6.89 -4.54 29.49
N THR A 17 7.61 -3.64 28.80
CA THR A 17 7.17 -2.27 28.56
C THR A 17 6.15 -2.23 27.44
N ARG A 18 5.05 -1.50 27.66
CA ARG A 18 3.97 -1.32 26.67
C ARG A 18 3.82 0.15 26.31
N THR A 19 3.85 0.45 25.01
CA THR A 19 3.70 1.82 24.51
C THR A 19 2.67 1.88 23.38
N THR A 20 2.15 3.09 23.15
CA THR A 20 1.26 3.39 22.04
C THR A 20 2.00 4.34 21.12
N ILE A 21 2.65 3.79 20.10
CA ILE A 21 3.46 4.54 19.13
C ILE A 21 2.80 4.60 17.76
N ASP A 22 1.84 3.71 17.49
CA ASP A 22 1.10 3.65 16.24
C ASP A 22 -0.29 4.27 16.45
N LEU A 23 -0.57 5.36 15.74
CA LEU A 23 -1.82 6.09 15.82
C LEU A 23 -2.58 5.99 14.50
N GLY A 24 -3.83 5.57 14.58
CA GLY A 24 -4.76 5.53 13.45
C GLY A 24 -5.64 6.77 13.46
N PHE A 25 -5.67 7.49 12.35
CA PHE A 25 -6.56 8.63 12.16
C PHE A 25 -7.38 8.44 10.89
N ALA A 26 -8.61 8.94 10.91
CA ALA A 26 -9.48 8.94 9.75
C ALA A 26 -10.18 10.29 9.57
N SER A 27 -10.67 10.55 8.36
CA SER A 27 -11.65 11.61 8.15
C SER A 27 -12.93 11.30 8.95
N PRO A 28 -13.71 12.30 9.38
CA PRO A 28 -14.93 12.07 10.15
C PRO A 28 -15.90 11.08 9.49
N ASP A 29 -16.03 11.10 8.17
CA ASP A 29 -16.94 10.20 7.45
C ASP A 29 -16.43 8.76 7.35
N LEU A 30 -15.11 8.58 7.26
CA LEU A 30 -14.52 7.24 7.30
C LEU A 30 -14.54 6.68 8.72
N ALA A 31 -14.31 7.51 9.74
CA ALA A 31 -14.36 7.11 11.14
C ALA A 31 -15.74 6.54 11.53
N LYS A 32 -16.83 7.16 11.06
CA LYS A 32 -18.20 6.64 11.24
C LYS A 32 -18.42 5.25 10.64
N ARG A 33 -17.59 4.85 9.67
CA ARG A 33 -17.67 3.53 9.02
C ARG A 33 -16.78 2.51 9.69
N VAL A 34 -15.90 2.87 10.63
CA VAL A 34 -15.08 1.90 11.36
C VAL A 34 -15.99 1.10 12.29
N LYS A 35 -16.18 -0.20 12.01
CA LYS A 35 -16.85 -1.13 12.94
C LYS A 35 -15.92 -1.59 14.04
N ARG A 36 -14.63 -1.67 13.75
CA ARG A 36 -13.64 -2.25 14.65
C ARG A 36 -12.28 -1.64 14.40
N TRP A 37 -11.62 -1.23 15.47
CA TRP A 37 -10.21 -0.86 15.53
C TRP A 37 -9.68 -1.40 16.86
N ARG A 38 -8.99 -2.54 16.83
CA ARG A 38 -8.52 -3.22 18.05
C ARG A 38 -7.27 -4.04 17.79
N ARG A 39 -6.58 -4.45 18.86
CA ARG A 39 -5.47 -5.40 18.73
C ARG A 39 -5.95 -6.76 18.22
N CYS A 40 -5.23 -7.33 17.26
CA CYS A 40 -5.45 -8.67 16.74
C CYS A 40 -4.54 -9.65 17.49
N LEU A 41 -5.10 -10.34 18.48
CA LEU A 41 -4.34 -11.30 19.29
C LEU A 41 -4.06 -12.61 18.54
N GLU A 42 -4.87 -12.93 17.53
CA GLU A 42 -4.78 -14.19 16.76
C GLU A 42 -3.57 -14.21 15.82
N LEU A 43 -3.10 -13.04 15.38
CA LEU A 43 -1.93 -12.88 14.50
C LEU A 43 -0.65 -12.55 15.27
N GLN A 44 -0.73 -12.45 16.60
CA GLN A 44 0.41 -12.07 17.43
C GLN A 44 1.44 -13.20 17.42
N THR A 45 2.57 -12.99 16.76
CA THR A 45 3.74 -13.85 16.87
C THR A 45 4.60 -13.41 18.06
N THR A 46 5.31 -14.34 18.69
CA THR A 46 6.20 -14.04 19.83
C THR A 46 7.49 -13.33 19.42
N GLN A 47 7.74 -13.18 18.12
CA GLN A 47 8.96 -12.59 17.58
C GLN A 47 8.83 -11.09 17.28
N ASP A 48 7.60 -10.58 17.17
CA ASP A 48 7.36 -9.17 16.87
C ASP A 48 7.01 -8.38 18.13
N ASN A 49 7.67 -7.24 18.30
CA ASN A 49 7.38 -6.30 19.38
C ASN A 49 6.21 -5.36 19.00
N HIS A 50 5.85 -5.27 17.72
CA HIS A 50 4.66 -4.56 17.29
C HIS A 50 3.40 -5.44 17.46
N LEU A 51 2.32 -4.82 17.91
CA LEU A 51 1.03 -5.48 18.11
C LEU A 51 0.16 -5.21 16.89
N PHE A 52 -0.32 -6.28 16.25
CA PHE A 52 -1.19 -6.17 15.09
C PHE A 52 -2.49 -5.44 15.44
N ILE A 53 -2.95 -4.56 14.55
CA ILE A 53 -4.21 -3.82 14.70
C ILE A 53 -5.18 -4.29 13.62
N GLU A 54 -6.26 -4.93 14.06
CA GLU A 54 -7.40 -5.28 13.22
C GLU A 54 -8.26 -4.03 13.01
N THR A 55 -8.48 -3.69 11.73
CA THR A 55 -9.43 -2.66 11.33
C THR A 55 -10.52 -3.24 10.44
N VAL A 56 -11.78 -3.03 10.80
CA VAL A 56 -12.93 -3.45 10.00
C VAL A 56 -13.76 -2.22 9.67
N PHE A 57 -14.00 -2.00 8.38
CA PHE A 57 -14.88 -0.94 7.91
C PHE A 57 -16.22 -1.51 7.43
N ASN A 58 -17.30 -0.80 7.73
CA ASN A 58 -18.62 -0.99 7.15
C ASN A 58 -18.67 -0.28 5.80
N ILE A 59 -18.25 -0.96 4.74
CA ILE A 59 -18.26 -0.40 3.40
C ILE A 59 -19.15 -1.25 2.52
N SER A 60 -20.22 -0.63 2.03
CA SER A 60 -20.89 -1.05 0.81
C SER A 60 -20.13 -0.39 -0.33
N ALA A 61 -19.28 -1.17 -1.01
CA ALA A 61 -18.68 -0.75 -2.26
C ALA A 61 -19.36 -1.55 -3.38
N LYS A 62 -19.69 -0.88 -4.49
CA LYS A 62 -19.88 -1.63 -5.74
C LYS A 62 -18.59 -2.40 -5.97
N LYS A 63 -18.72 -3.70 -6.22
CA LYS A 63 -17.57 -4.56 -6.53
C LYS A 63 -17.00 -4.04 -7.84
N GLU A 64 -15.99 -3.17 -7.77
CA GLU A 64 -15.15 -2.95 -8.93
C GLU A 64 -14.55 -4.29 -9.31
N HIS A 65 -14.51 -4.58 -10.61
CA HIS A 65 -13.75 -5.70 -11.13
C HIS A 65 -12.27 -5.39 -10.93
N ILE A 66 -11.78 -5.56 -9.69
CA ILE A 66 -10.36 -5.52 -9.39
C ILE A 66 -9.79 -6.78 -10.04
N VAL A 67 -9.17 -6.59 -11.20
CA VAL A 67 -8.32 -7.61 -11.82
C VAL A 67 -7.19 -7.85 -10.83
N ARG A 68 -7.33 -8.93 -10.04
CA ARG A 68 -6.25 -9.36 -9.16
C ARG A 68 -5.05 -9.66 -10.04
N ARG A 69 -3.90 -9.07 -9.72
CA ARG A 69 -2.64 -9.27 -10.46
C ARG A 69 -1.83 -10.37 -9.81
N ALA A 70 -1.21 -11.23 -10.61
CA ALA A 70 -0.33 -12.29 -10.12
C ALA A 70 1.11 -11.75 -10.00
N TRP A 71 1.38 -10.91 -9.00
CA TRP A 71 2.68 -10.24 -8.82
C TRP A 71 3.88 -11.19 -8.78
N HIS A 72 3.71 -12.41 -8.27
CA HIS A 72 4.73 -13.46 -8.28
C HIS A 72 5.09 -13.97 -9.68
N ARG A 73 4.28 -13.65 -10.69
CA ARG A 73 4.51 -13.96 -12.12
C ARG A 73 4.93 -12.74 -12.92
N LEU A 74 5.43 -11.71 -12.26
CA LEU A 74 6.02 -10.56 -12.93
C LEU A 74 7.14 -11.05 -13.87
N ASP A 75 7.03 -10.73 -15.15
CA ASP A 75 8.10 -10.96 -16.11
C ASP A 75 9.16 -9.87 -15.93
N ILE A 76 10.23 -10.22 -15.20
CA ILE A 76 11.31 -9.29 -14.86
C ILE A 76 12.10 -8.86 -16.11
N GLU A 77 12.28 -9.74 -17.09
CA GLU A 77 13.05 -9.39 -18.29
C GLU A 77 12.25 -8.46 -19.19
N LYS A 78 10.95 -8.73 -19.37
CA LYS A 78 10.04 -7.80 -20.05
C LYS A 78 9.97 -6.45 -19.33
N LEU A 79 9.88 -6.45 -18.00
CA LEU A 79 9.87 -5.21 -17.21
C LEU A 79 11.15 -4.40 -17.43
N ARG A 80 12.33 -5.05 -17.43
CA ARG A 80 13.62 -4.40 -17.69
C ARG A 80 13.67 -3.80 -19.08
N GLU A 81 13.17 -4.50 -20.09
CA GLU A 81 13.11 -4.01 -21.47
C GLU A 81 12.22 -2.77 -21.59
N VAL A 82 11.01 -2.82 -21.03
CA VAL A 82 10.06 -1.69 -21.02
C VAL A 82 10.69 -0.50 -20.29
N LEU A 83 11.20 -0.68 -19.08
CA LEU A 83 11.82 0.39 -18.31
C LEU A 83 13.01 1.03 -19.05
N ARG A 84 13.86 0.22 -19.69
CA ARG A 84 15.00 0.74 -20.46
C ARG A 84 14.54 1.59 -21.65
N ARG A 85 13.49 1.19 -22.34
CA ARG A 85 12.92 1.95 -23.46
C ARG A 85 12.31 3.26 -22.97
N GLU A 86 11.35 3.17 -22.05
CA GLU A 86 10.57 4.33 -21.58
C GLU A 86 11.44 5.37 -20.86
N LEU A 87 12.39 4.94 -20.01
CA LEU A 87 13.30 5.87 -19.33
C LEU A 87 14.31 6.51 -20.30
N ARG A 88 14.71 5.80 -21.35
CA ARG A 88 15.56 6.36 -22.40
C ARG A 88 14.82 7.44 -23.19
N GLU A 89 13.55 7.20 -23.50
CA GLU A 89 12.69 8.17 -24.19
C GLU A 89 12.37 9.39 -23.31
N LEU A 90 12.19 9.20 -22.00
CA LEU A 90 12.02 10.29 -21.05
C LEU A 90 13.25 11.22 -21.03
N GLY A 91 14.45 10.64 -21.10
CA GLY A 91 15.71 11.39 -21.10
C GLY A 91 15.89 12.27 -19.85
N LEU A 92 16.76 13.27 -19.97
CA LEU A 92 16.87 14.36 -19.00
C LEU A 92 16.46 15.66 -19.70
N PRO A 93 15.26 16.21 -19.40
CA PRO A 93 14.83 17.47 -19.97
C PRO A 93 15.55 18.65 -19.31
N ASP A 94 15.41 19.83 -19.90
CA ASP A 94 15.93 21.08 -19.35
C ASP A 94 15.04 21.57 -18.18
N LEU A 95 15.50 21.33 -16.94
CA LEU A 95 14.74 21.58 -15.71
C LEU A 95 14.97 23.00 -15.18
N LYS A 96 14.28 23.98 -15.75
CA LYS A 96 14.46 25.42 -15.43
C LYS A 96 13.54 25.94 -14.35
N THR A 97 12.35 25.36 -14.23
CA THR A 97 11.34 25.81 -13.28
C THR A 97 10.91 24.68 -12.35
N LYS A 98 10.31 25.05 -11.21
CA LYS A 98 9.72 24.06 -10.29
C LYS A 98 8.68 23.16 -11.01
N ALA A 99 7.88 23.73 -11.90
CA ALA A 99 6.88 22.98 -12.66
C ALA A 99 7.51 21.94 -13.59
N ASP A 100 8.69 22.22 -14.15
CA ASP A 100 9.42 21.26 -14.99
C ASP A 100 9.92 20.08 -14.16
N ILE A 101 10.41 20.36 -12.94
CA ILE A 101 10.84 19.33 -11.98
C ILE A 101 9.65 18.46 -11.58
N ASP A 102 8.54 19.07 -11.18
CA ASP A 102 7.33 18.35 -10.77
C ASP A 102 6.84 17.43 -11.91
N LYS A 103 6.76 17.95 -13.13
CA LYS A 103 6.37 17.17 -14.33
C LYS A 103 7.33 16.02 -14.63
N TYR A 104 8.63 16.23 -14.47
CA TYR A 104 9.64 15.20 -14.68
C TYR A 104 9.54 14.09 -13.63
N VAL A 105 9.37 14.48 -12.35
CA VAL A 105 9.18 13.53 -11.24
C VAL A 105 7.92 12.71 -11.44
N ASP A 106 6.81 13.34 -11.83
CA ASP A 106 5.56 12.63 -12.13
C ASP A 106 5.75 11.59 -13.24
N ALA A 107 6.47 11.94 -14.31
CA ALA A 107 6.79 11.00 -15.38
C ALA A 107 7.69 9.85 -14.90
N LEU A 108 8.71 10.16 -14.10
CA LEU A 108 9.65 9.19 -13.55
C LEU A 108 8.99 8.20 -12.57
N VAL A 109 7.94 8.61 -11.87
CA VAL A 109 7.12 7.75 -11.00
C VAL A 109 6.11 6.94 -11.81
N ARG A 110 5.48 7.56 -12.82
CA ARG A 110 4.44 6.92 -13.62
C ARG A 110 4.98 5.80 -14.50
N ILE A 111 6.16 5.95 -15.08
CA ILE A 111 6.75 4.96 -15.99
C ILE A 111 6.92 3.59 -15.31
N PRO A 112 7.55 3.47 -14.12
CA PRO A 112 7.65 2.19 -13.41
C PRO A 112 6.30 1.60 -13.01
N GLN A 113 5.35 2.43 -12.59
CA GLN A 113 4.02 1.96 -12.20
C GLN A 113 3.29 1.32 -13.39
N GLN A 114 3.29 2.00 -14.54
CA GLN A 114 2.65 1.46 -15.75
C GLN A 114 3.38 0.21 -16.26
N ALA A 115 4.71 0.24 -16.29
CA ALA A 115 5.51 -0.91 -16.74
C ALA A 115 5.26 -2.15 -15.88
N GLN A 116 5.10 -1.98 -14.56
CA GLN A 116 4.70 -3.05 -13.65
C GLN A 116 3.31 -3.60 -13.98
N GLU A 117 2.32 -2.75 -14.23
CA GLU A 117 0.97 -3.19 -14.57
C GLU A 117 0.90 -3.97 -15.90
N ASP A 118 1.70 -3.58 -16.89
CA ASP A 118 1.75 -4.19 -18.22
C ASP A 118 2.55 -5.52 -18.25
N CYS A 119 3.41 -5.72 -17.26
CA CYS A 119 4.26 -6.91 -17.13
C CYS A 119 3.71 -7.93 -16.13
N VAL A 120 2.65 -7.60 -15.38
CA VAL A 120 2.01 -8.54 -14.45
C VAL A 120 0.72 -9.08 -15.06
N PRO A 121 0.65 -10.41 -15.32
CA PRO A 121 -0.54 -10.99 -15.90
C PRO A 121 -1.74 -10.88 -14.96
N PRO A 122 -2.96 -10.76 -15.52
CA PRO A 122 -4.18 -10.91 -14.74
C PRO A 122 -4.19 -12.30 -14.11
N ARG A 123 -4.62 -12.39 -12.86
CA ARG A 123 -4.72 -13.65 -12.14
C ARG A 123 -5.91 -14.43 -12.67
N SER A 124 -5.66 -15.64 -13.17
CA SER A 124 -6.72 -16.56 -13.58
C SER A 124 -7.60 -16.94 -12.38
N PRO A 125 -8.92 -17.14 -12.57
CA PRO A 125 -9.79 -17.69 -11.54
C PRO A 125 -9.25 -19.05 -11.08
N GLY A 126 -8.99 -19.22 -9.78
CA GLY A 126 -8.49 -20.48 -9.20
C GLY A 126 -7.01 -20.54 -8.82
N CYS A 127 -6.21 -19.50 -9.06
CA CYS A 127 -4.81 -19.49 -8.62
C CYS A 127 -4.72 -19.37 -7.07
N PRO A 128 -4.01 -20.28 -6.34
CA PRO A 128 -3.95 -20.30 -4.88
C PRO A 128 -3.44 -18.98 -4.27
N GLN A 129 -3.85 -18.67 -3.04
CA GLN A 129 -3.28 -17.57 -2.25
C GLN A 129 -2.00 -18.10 -1.59
N THR A 130 -0.84 -17.68 -2.08
CA THR A 130 0.44 -17.83 -1.38
C THR A 130 0.77 -16.51 -0.70
#